data_AF-A0A521ADF4-F1
#
_entry.id   AF-A0A521ADF4-F1
#
_cell.length_a   1.000
_cell.length_b   1.000
_cell.length_c   1.000
_cell.angle_alpha   90.00
_cell.angle_beta   90.00
_cell.angle_gamma   90.00
#
_symmetry.space_group_name_H-M   'P 1'
#
loop_
_entity.id
_entity.type
_entity.pdbx_description
1 polymer ?
#
loop_
_entity_poly.entity_id
_entity_poly.type
_entity_poly.pdbx_seq_one_letter_code
_entity_poly.pdbx_strand_id
1 'polypeptide(L)'
;MKWYYLEKIPHYIETLPSGFRENKIPLTLPKWNLTPSGLAEHFKRSQPDIVLTSGWTPFLREPYFKVVRQYCQDKNRLHIYWSTEDPIHTETWGTYVMEVGKPDLVFTHALNAPMMYRQMGIPTYYLPFACNPKIHRTIPLRPKLQSDIALVANFSMVTMESWRIHSLRILLEPLLKEGRSVTIWGKGWKEEKKQLPFRIPDESIRGPLNYHHVAYVYASSKIILGIQNHQQLLTRRTWESLGTGGFLLTNHTSAILRHFTPGVHLVTSKSPEETRTLVNQYLKMESRRRTIAKQGQREVHQHHTYAHRVREMKKIASEVLETKRKGKTSFLLPSLLKREIRPVQAVTFPQTPRVQGSYLKVERTESSDCKVFLWFPLHEEGHPNLDVDSAELKLFVANRPKGNLRLQCAPILSSRNRESVQTPRISKESSQEVPIPVPANERDSYRKQMTTLMLTSVIRDWIQRKRSEIGLCLFIYPEDRGMVQLLGTEKPHGHPLSGLVHYRRFMPRLEIVYRKKRNIDQPAVWNGFKE
;
A
#
# COMPACT_ATOMS: atom_id res chain seq x y z
N MET A 1 26.81 -12.25 -6.93
CA MET A 1 25.66 -11.76 -6.15
C MET A 1 24.52 -12.77 -6.19
N LYS A 2 24.30 -13.49 -5.08
CA LYS A 2 23.23 -14.50 -4.93
C LYS A 2 21.97 -13.84 -4.35
N TRP A 3 20.81 -14.13 -4.92
CA TRP A 3 19.54 -13.60 -4.45
C TRP A 3 18.69 -14.69 -3.81
N TYR A 4 17.89 -14.30 -2.82
CA TYR A 4 16.82 -15.12 -2.26
C TYR A 4 15.51 -14.34 -2.37
N TYR A 5 14.53 -14.85 -3.12
CA TYR A 5 13.21 -14.22 -3.23
C TYR A 5 12.22 -14.95 -2.34
N LEU A 6 11.84 -14.31 -1.23
CA LEU A 6 10.97 -14.87 -0.21
C LEU A 6 9.50 -14.77 -0.65
N GLU A 7 9.15 -15.57 -1.65
CA GLU A 7 7.80 -15.64 -2.22
C GLU A 7 7.57 -17.00 -2.90
N LYS A 8 6.32 -17.48 -2.91
CA LYS A 8 5.97 -18.78 -3.50
C LYS A 8 4.65 -18.81 -4.26
N ILE A 9 3.80 -17.80 -4.13
CA ILE A 9 2.51 -17.78 -4.82
C ILE A 9 2.73 -17.73 -6.34
N PRO A 10 2.04 -18.57 -7.14
CA PRO A 10 2.28 -18.72 -8.58
C PRO A 10 2.40 -17.40 -9.37
N HIS A 11 1.49 -16.45 -9.15
CA HIS A 11 1.49 -15.19 -9.89
C HIS A 11 2.63 -14.22 -9.51
N TYR A 12 3.39 -14.50 -8.46
CA TYR A 12 4.64 -13.79 -8.17
C TYR A 12 5.84 -14.55 -8.71
N ILE A 13 5.88 -15.88 -8.56
CA ILE A 13 7.03 -16.66 -9.05
C ILE A 13 7.15 -16.71 -10.58
N GLU A 14 6.06 -16.43 -11.30
CA GLU A 14 6.09 -16.24 -12.76
C GLU A 14 6.51 -14.83 -13.21
N THR A 15 6.82 -13.92 -12.27
CA THR A 15 7.20 -12.53 -12.55
C THR A 15 8.71 -12.35 -12.50
N LEU A 16 9.26 -11.69 -11.48
CA LEU A 16 10.68 -11.44 -11.30
C LEU A 16 11.57 -12.66 -11.52
N PRO A 17 11.25 -13.88 -11.02
CA PRO A 17 12.10 -15.05 -11.26
C PRO A 17 12.30 -15.40 -12.74
N SER A 18 11.37 -15.01 -13.63
CA SER A 18 11.60 -15.13 -15.07
C SER A 18 12.78 -14.25 -15.54
N GLY A 19 12.85 -13.00 -15.06
CA GLY A 19 13.94 -12.08 -15.35
C GLY A 19 15.27 -12.50 -14.74
N PHE A 20 15.27 -13.08 -13.54
CA PHE A 20 16.49 -13.65 -12.94
C PHE A 20 17.05 -14.80 -13.79
N ARG A 21 16.18 -15.72 -14.24
CA ARG A 21 16.57 -16.83 -15.13
C ARG A 21 17.13 -16.32 -16.46
N GLU A 22 16.47 -15.37 -17.10
CA GLU A 22 16.88 -14.82 -18.40
C GLU A 22 18.24 -14.12 -18.32
N ASN A 23 18.48 -13.34 -17.26
CA ASN A 23 19.77 -12.69 -17.02
C ASN A 23 20.84 -13.61 -16.40
N LYS A 24 20.56 -14.91 -16.23
CA LYS A 24 21.47 -15.89 -15.59
C LYS A 24 21.95 -15.45 -14.20
N ILE A 25 21.09 -14.80 -13.43
CA ILE A 25 21.40 -14.35 -12.06
C ILE A 25 20.93 -15.44 -11.07
N PRO A 26 21.81 -15.93 -10.18
CA PRO A 26 21.44 -16.95 -9.20
C PRO A 26 20.32 -16.47 -8.27
N LEU A 27 19.20 -17.20 -8.26
CA LEU A 27 18.04 -16.94 -7.43
C LEU A 27 17.60 -18.21 -6.69
N THR A 28 17.44 -18.10 -5.38
CA THR A 28 16.85 -19.14 -4.53
C THR A 28 15.42 -18.80 -4.19
N LEU A 29 14.53 -19.79 -4.21
CA LEU A 29 13.12 -19.68 -3.82
C LEU A 29 12.82 -20.55 -2.59
N PRO A 30 11.87 -20.14 -1.73
CA PRO A 30 11.46 -20.92 -0.56
C PRO A 30 10.72 -22.21 -0.91
N LYS A 31 10.64 -23.11 0.07
CA LYS A 31 9.68 -24.24 0.10
C LYS A 31 8.30 -23.73 0.57
N TRP A 32 7.23 -24.49 0.27
CA TRP A 32 5.85 -24.08 0.60
C TRP A 32 5.57 -23.99 2.11
N ASN A 33 6.04 -24.97 2.89
CA ASN A 33 5.84 -25.07 4.33
C ASN A 33 6.98 -24.42 5.14
N LEU A 34 7.61 -23.38 4.60
CA LEU A 34 8.78 -22.76 5.22
C LEU A 34 8.38 -22.06 6.52
N THR A 35 8.93 -22.52 7.65
CA THR A 35 8.82 -21.85 8.95
C THR A 35 9.91 -20.79 9.12
N PRO A 36 9.83 -19.88 10.11
CA PRO A 36 10.92 -18.94 10.40
C PRO A 36 12.27 -19.63 10.67
N SER A 37 12.29 -20.70 11.47
CA SER A 37 13.51 -21.49 11.71
C SER A 37 14.01 -22.15 10.42
N GLY A 38 13.10 -22.68 9.59
CA GLY A 38 13.44 -23.21 8.27
C GLY A 38 14.04 -22.15 7.33
N LEU A 39 13.56 -20.90 7.40
CA LEU A 39 14.12 -19.78 6.65
C LEU A 39 15.56 -19.47 7.10
N ALA A 40 15.83 -19.49 8.41
CA ALA A 40 17.18 -19.31 8.94
C ALA A 40 18.13 -20.40 8.43
N GLU A 41 17.72 -21.66 8.42
CA GLU A 41 18.50 -22.76 7.85
C GLU A 41 18.71 -22.62 6.34
N HIS A 42 17.70 -22.14 5.61
CA HIS A 42 17.84 -21.83 4.19
C HIS A 42 18.91 -20.75 3.95
N PHE A 43 18.95 -19.69 4.76
CA PHE A 43 19.98 -18.66 4.66
C PHE A 43 21.36 -19.18 5.01
N LYS A 44 21.50 -20.04 6.03
CA LYS A 44 22.79 -20.68 6.36
C LYS A 44 23.36 -21.45 5.17
N ARG A 45 22.54 -22.22 4.44
CA ARG A 45 22.98 -23.01 3.28
C ARG A 45 23.19 -22.18 2.01
N SER A 46 22.26 -21.27 1.70
CA SER A 46 22.28 -20.52 0.43
C SER A 46 23.16 -19.28 0.44
N GLN A 47 23.43 -18.71 1.63
CA GLN A 47 24.24 -17.50 1.85
C GLN A 47 23.90 -16.37 0.84
N PRO A 48 22.64 -15.92 0.74
CA PRO A 48 22.27 -14.88 -0.21
C PRO A 48 22.92 -13.55 0.13
N ASP A 49 23.34 -12.82 -0.90
CA ASP A 49 23.80 -11.43 -0.80
C ASP A 49 22.62 -10.47 -0.57
N ILE A 50 21.47 -10.84 -1.12
CA ILE A 50 20.25 -10.03 -1.12
C ILE A 50 19.05 -10.93 -0.83
N VAL A 51 18.21 -10.49 0.10
CA VAL A 51 16.88 -11.04 0.37
C VAL A 51 15.85 -10.09 -0.23
N LEU A 52 15.07 -10.58 -1.19
CA LEU A 52 13.99 -9.82 -1.85
C LEU A 52 12.63 -10.28 -1.32
N THR A 53 11.78 -9.34 -0.94
CA THR A 53 10.39 -9.56 -0.52
C THR A 53 9.44 -8.76 -1.41
N SER A 54 8.21 -9.24 -1.60
CA SER A 54 7.16 -8.52 -2.33
C SER A 54 5.78 -9.08 -2.00
N GLY A 55 4.72 -8.36 -2.37
CA GLY A 55 3.35 -8.86 -2.30
C GLY A 55 2.75 -8.79 -0.90
N TRP A 56 1.61 -9.46 -0.73
CA TRP A 56 0.90 -9.57 0.54
C TRP A 56 0.68 -11.05 0.86
N THR A 57 1.69 -11.69 1.46
CA THR A 57 1.75 -13.15 1.59
C THR A 57 2.10 -13.59 3.02
N PRO A 58 1.88 -14.88 3.38
CA PRO A 58 2.18 -15.37 4.72
C PRO A 58 3.62 -15.20 5.20
N PHE A 59 4.58 -15.04 4.27
CA PHE A 59 5.98 -14.80 4.60
C PHE A 59 6.28 -13.35 5.01
N LEU A 60 5.42 -12.39 4.69
CA LEU A 60 5.62 -10.99 5.06
C LEU A 60 4.94 -10.70 6.40
N ARG A 61 5.44 -11.38 7.45
CA ARG A 61 4.99 -11.26 8.83
C ARG A 61 6.19 -11.16 9.76
N GLU A 62 5.97 -10.58 10.93
CA GLU A 62 7.02 -10.29 11.90
C GLU A 62 8.00 -11.44 12.21
N PRO A 63 7.57 -12.70 12.41
CA PRO A 63 8.51 -13.79 12.68
C PRO A 63 9.52 -14.03 11.55
N TYR A 64 9.10 -13.88 10.29
CA TYR A 64 9.99 -14.01 9.14
C TYR A 64 10.86 -12.77 8.98
N PHE A 65 10.28 -11.57 9.15
CA PHE A 65 11.06 -10.34 9.12
C PHE A 65 12.15 -10.31 10.19
N LYS A 66 11.92 -10.89 11.38
CA LYS A 66 12.95 -11.03 12.41
C LYS A 66 14.15 -11.83 11.89
N VAL A 67 13.90 -12.95 11.21
CA VAL A 67 14.95 -13.79 10.59
C VAL A 67 15.68 -13.02 9.48
N VAL A 68 14.95 -12.32 8.61
CA VAL A 68 15.52 -11.52 7.52
C VAL A 68 16.42 -10.39 8.07
N ARG A 69 15.93 -9.61 9.04
CA ARG A 69 16.69 -8.52 9.66
C ARG A 69 17.96 -9.02 10.32
N GLN A 70 17.85 -10.06 11.17
CA GLN A 70 18.99 -10.64 11.86
C GLN A 70 20.06 -11.11 10.86
N TYR A 71 19.65 -11.88 9.84
CA TYR A 71 20.59 -12.35 8.81
C TYR A 71 21.25 -11.19 8.05
N CYS A 72 20.48 -10.17 7.65
CA CYS A 72 21.02 -9.05 6.88
C CYS A 72 21.97 -8.18 7.70
N GLN A 73 21.70 -8.02 9.00
CA GLN A 73 22.57 -7.31 9.94
C GLN A 73 23.87 -8.10 10.18
N ASP A 74 23.78 -9.36 10.59
CA ASP A 74 24.94 -10.18 10.97
C ASP A 74 25.92 -10.43 9.82
N LYS A 75 25.40 -10.45 8.58
CA LYS A 75 26.17 -10.80 7.39
C LYS A 75 26.41 -9.63 6.44
N ASN A 76 26.07 -8.40 6.82
CA ASN A 76 26.14 -7.21 5.96
C ASN A 76 25.52 -7.46 4.57
N ARG A 77 24.27 -7.95 4.57
CA ARG A 77 23.45 -8.23 3.36
C ARG A 77 22.34 -7.20 3.22
N LEU A 78 21.68 -7.19 2.06
CA LEU A 78 20.52 -6.31 1.85
C LEU A 78 19.20 -7.04 1.99
N HIS A 79 18.26 -6.41 2.69
CA HIS A 79 16.84 -6.66 2.52
C HIS A 79 16.26 -5.64 1.54
N ILE A 80 15.71 -6.13 0.42
CA ILE A 80 15.01 -5.32 -0.58
C ILE A 80 13.52 -5.66 -0.53
N TYR A 81 12.67 -4.64 -0.51
CA TYR A 81 11.22 -4.79 -0.64
C TYR A 81 10.73 -4.22 -1.97
N TRP A 82 10.03 -4.99 -2.78
CA TRP A 82 9.31 -4.49 -3.95
C TRP A 82 7.81 -4.36 -3.64
N SER A 83 7.36 -3.14 -3.45
CA SER A 83 5.98 -2.81 -3.15
C SER A 83 5.09 -2.88 -4.40
N THR A 84 4.26 -3.91 -4.44
CA THR A 84 3.27 -4.17 -5.48
C THR A 84 1.87 -3.69 -5.12
N GLU A 85 1.69 -3.10 -3.93
CA GLU A 85 0.39 -2.72 -3.38
C GLU A 85 0.18 -1.20 -3.29
N ASP A 86 1.20 -0.40 -3.61
CA ASP A 86 1.11 1.06 -3.67
C ASP A 86 0.26 1.55 -4.87
N PRO A 87 -0.38 2.73 -4.81
CA PRO A 87 -0.60 3.55 -3.61
C PRO A 87 -1.78 3.06 -2.75
N ILE A 88 -2.49 2.01 -3.18
CA ILE A 88 -3.80 1.63 -2.63
C ILE A 88 -3.68 1.12 -1.19
N HIS A 89 -2.61 0.37 -0.88
CA HIS A 89 -2.38 -0.19 0.45
C HIS A 89 -1.06 0.28 1.05
N THR A 90 -0.59 1.46 0.66
CA THR A 90 0.66 2.01 1.19
C THR A 90 0.61 2.17 2.69
N GLU A 91 -0.42 2.83 3.23
CA GLU A 91 -0.54 3.09 4.67
C GLU A 91 -0.67 1.81 5.51
N THR A 92 -1.45 0.84 5.03
CA THR A 92 -1.72 -0.39 5.78
C THR A 92 -0.66 -1.47 5.58
N TRP A 93 -0.04 -1.56 4.40
CA TRP A 93 0.85 -2.65 4.04
C TRP A 93 2.27 -2.19 3.77
N GLY A 94 2.46 -1.22 2.87
CA GLY A 94 3.79 -0.66 2.57
C GLY A 94 4.49 -0.17 3.82
N THR A 95 3.86 0.74 4.56
CA THR A 95 4.36 1.31 5.82
C THR A 95 4.55 0.25 6.91
N TYR A 96 3.70 -0.79 6.97
CA TYR A 96 3.90 -1.93 7.86
C TYR A 96 5.21 -2.68 7.55
N VAL A 97 5.51 -2.93 6.28
CA VAL A 97 6.77 -3.55 5.87
C VAL A 97 7.96 -2.64 6.18
N MET A 98 7.80 -1.32 6.11
CA MET A 98 8.86 -0.39 6.53
C MET A 98 9.12 -0.47 8.04
N GLU A 99 8.06 -0.39 8.85
CA GLU A 99 8.13 -0.41 10.31
C GLU A 99 8.69 -1.74 10.84
N VAL A 100 8.12 -2.85 10.37
CA VAL A 100 8.43 -4.19 10.87
C VAL A 100 9.54 -4.84 10.04
N GLY A 101 9.49 -4.78 8.72
CA GLY A 101 10.46 -5.41 7.84
C GLY A 101 11.81 -4.70 7.77
N LYS A 102 11.84 -3.38 7.99
CA LYS A 102 13.03 -2.51 7.95
C LYS A 102 13.94 -2.81 6.73
N PRO A 103 13.41 -2.71 5.49
CA PRO A 103 14.22 -2.95 4.29
C PRO A 103 15.31 -1.88 4.14
N ASP A 104 16.43 -2.26 3.53
CA ASP A 104 17.53 -1.36 3.18
C ASP A 104 17.22 -0.55 1.91
N LEU A 105 16.35 -1.07 1.05
CA LEU A 105 16.02 -0.50 -0.25
C LEU A 105 14.60 -0.90 -0.65
N VAL A 106 13.85 0.03 -1.21
CA VAL A 106 12.49 -0.22 -1.72
C VAL A 106 12.42 0.03 -3.22
N PHE A 107 11.70 -0.84 -3.90
CA PHE A 107 11.19 -0.58 -5.25
C PHE A 107 9.67 -0.46 -5.17
N THR A 108 9.06 0.34 -6.02
CA THR A 108 7.60 0.45 -6.07
C THR A 108 7.10 0.66 -7.48
N HIS A 109 5.98 0.02 -7.81
CA HIS A 109 5.33 0.17 -9.12
C HIS A 109 4.47 1.44 -9.22
N ALA A 110 4.33 2.21 -8.13
CA ALA A 110 3.62 3.48 -8.11
C ALA A 110 4.60 4.64 -8.24
N LEU A 111 4.42 5.49 -9.26
CA LEU A 111 5.38 6.53 -9.63
C LEU A 111 5.70 7.52 -8.50
N ASN A 112 4.71 7.90 -7.71
CA ASN A 112 4.83 8.94 -6.70
C ASN A 112 5.17 8.40 -5.29
N ALA A 113 5.08 7.08 -5.09
CA ALA A 113 5.37 6.46 -3.81
C ALA A 113 6.85 6.56 -3.35
N PRO A 114 7.88 6.66 -4.25
CA PRO A 114 9.26 6.79 -3.81
C PRO A 114 9.52 7.96 -2.86
N MET A 115 8.89 9.12 -3.10
CA MET A 115 9.09 10.29 -2.24
C MET A 115 8.66 10.00 -0.80
N MET A 116 7.51 9.36 -0.62
CA MET A 116 6.98 9.03 0.71
C MET A 116 7.94 8.13 1.50
N TYR A 117 8.45 7.06 0.90
CA TYR A 117 9.40 6.17 1.58
C TYR A 117 10.76 6.83 1.84
N ARG A 118 11.22 7.70 0.93
CA ARG A 118 12.43 8.50 1.12
C ARG A 118 12.30 9.49 2.28
N GLN A 119 11.13 10.10 2.46
CA GLN A 119 10.82 10.93 3.63
C GLN A 119 10.91 10.12 4.94
N MET A 120 10.58 8.82 4.91
CA MET A 120 10.76 7.90 6.04
C MET A 120 12.21 7.39 6.19
N GLY A 121 13.15 7.86 5.37
CA GLY A 121 14.59 7.58 5.51
C GLY A 121 15.12 6.40 4.71
N ILE A 122 14.31 5.80 3.83
CA ILE A 122 14.74 4.61 3.07
C ILE A 122 14.88 4.95 1.57
N PRO A 123 16.00 4.58 0.91
CA PRO A 123 16.15 4.78 -0.52
C PRO A 123 15.10 3.98 -1.27
N THR A 124 14.41 4.66 -2.20
CA THR A 124 13.30 4.07 -2.94
C THR A 124 13.32 4.48 -4.41
N TYR A 125 12.99 3.54 -5.29
CA TYR A 125 13.00 3.75 -6.74
C TYR A 125 11.69 3.27 -7.39
N TYR A 126 11.25 3.98 -8.42
CA TYR A 126 10.14 3.53 -9.25
C TYR A 126 10.59 2.34 -10.11
N LEU A 127 9.86 1.23 -10.02
CA LEU A 127 10.08 0.04 -10.83
C LEU A 127 8.71 -0.57 -11.18
N PRO A 128 8.18 -0.29 -12.38
CA PRO A 128 6.86 -0.76 -12.76
C PRO A 128 6.86 -2.28 -12.97
N PHE A 129 5.64 -2.83 -13.02
CA PHE A 129 5.43 -4.18 -13.55
C PHE A 129 5.97 -4.32 -14.98
N ALA A 130 6.03 -5.57 -15.42
CA ALA A 130 6.57 -5.97 -16.69
C ALA A 130 5.88 -7.24 -17.19
N CYS A 131 6.21 -7.68 -18.39
CA CYS A 131 5.77 -8.97 -18.91
C CYS A 131 6.84 -10.06 -18.68
N ASN A 132 6.38 -11.30 -18.58
CA ASN A 132 7.21 -12.50 -18.76
C ASN A 132 7.03 -13.02 -20.20
N PRO A 133 8.02 -12.86 -21.11
CA PRO A 133 7.90 -13.27 -22.52
C PRO A 133 7.72 -14.77 -22.74
N LYS A 134 8.01 -15.62 -21.73
CA LYS A 134 7.73 -17.06 -21.85
C LYS A 134 6.24 -17.39 -21.78
N ILE A 135 5.46 -16.54 -21.12
CA ILE A 135 4.00 -16.67 -20.97
C ILE A 135 3.29 -15.73 -21.93
N HIS A 136 3.68 -14.45 -21.92
CA HIS A 136 3.07 -13.37 -22.71
C HIS A 136 3.84 -13.24 -24.02
N ARG A 137 3.46 -14.07 -24.98
CA ARG A 137 4.00 -14.12 -26.34
C ARG A 137 2.90 -14.49 -27.31
N THR A 138 3.20 -14.41 -28.61
CA THR A 138 2.30 -14.94 -29.64
C THR A 138 2.10 -16.43 -29.42
N ILE A 139 0.84 -16.82 -29.21
CA ILE A 139 0.44 -18.20 -28.92
C ILE A 139 -0.80 -18.56 -29.76
N PRO A 140 -1.06 -19.86 -29.98
CA PRO A 140 -2.23 -20.30 -30.72
C PRO A 140 -3.53 -19.82 -30.07
N LEU A 141 -4.50 -19.46 -30.92
CA LEU A 141 -5.85 -19.13 -30.49
C LEU A 141 -6.53 -20.37 -29.90
N ARG A 142 -7.36 -20.18 -28.88
CA ARG A 142 -8.19 -21.24 -28.31
C ARG A 142 -9.67 -20.94 -28.60
N PRO A 143 -10.35 -21.71 -29.47
CA PRO A 143 -11.75 -21.47 -29.82
C PRO A 143 -12.68 -21.34 -28.59
N LYS A 144 -12.45 -22.17 -27.57
CA LYS A 144 -13.23 -22.13 -26.30
C LYS A 144 -13.05 -20.85 -25.47
N LEU A 145 -12.03 -20.05 -25.76
CA LEU A 145 -11.72 -18.78 -25.07
C LEU A 145 -11.94 -17.56 -25.96
N GLN A 146 -12.47 -17.75 -27.18
CA GLN A 146 -12.66 -16.68 -28.13
C GLN A 146 -13.76 -15.71 -27.65
N SER A 147 -13.51 -14.42 -27.84
CA SER A 147 -14.52 -13.39 -27.60
C SER A 147 -14.28 -12.15 -28.45
N ASP A 148 -15.34 -11.38 -28.71
CA ASP A 148 -15.17 -10.07 -29.34
C ASP A 148 -14.52 -9.09 -28.36
N ILE A 149 -14.99 -9.08 -27.12
CA ILE A 149 -14.48 -8.20 -26.07
C ILE A 149 -14.23 -9.04 -24.81
N ALA A 150 -13.05 -8.90 -24.21
CA ALA A 150 -12.72 -9.56 -22.95
C ALA A 150 -12.24 -8.59 -21.87
N LEU A 151 -12.60 -8.91 -20.63
CA LEU A 151 -12.05 -8.36 -19.42
C LEU A 151 -11.51 -9.49 -18.55
N VAL A 152 -10.21 -9.50 -18.26
CA VAL A 152 -9.63 -10.39 -17.26
C VAL A 152 -9.31 -9.56 -16.02
N ALA A 153 -9.98 -9.81 -14.90
CA ALA A 153 -9.76 -9.08 -13.65
C ALA A 153 -10.46 -9.76 -12.47
N ASN A 154 -9.88 -9.73 -11.27
CA ASN A 154 -10.67 -10.02 -10.06
C ASN A 154 -11.42 -8.77 -9.61
N PHE A 155 -12.59 -8.93 -9.02
CA PHE A 155 -13.36 -7.88 -8.37
C PHE A 155 -13.47 -8.15 -6.87
N SER A 156 -13.42 -7.10 -6.07
CA SER A 156 -13.59 -7.14 -4.62
C SER A 156 -14.10 -5.79 -4.13
N MET A 157 -14.97 -5.77 -3.12
CA MET A 157 -15.48 -4.58 -2.46
C MET A 157 -14.36 -3.66 -1.96
N VAL A 158 -13.22 -4.25 -1.56
CA VAL A 158 -12.02 -3.53 -1.13
C VAL A 158 -11.46 -2.59 -2.21
N THR A 159 -11.80 -2.85 -3.48
CA THR A 159 -11.38 -2.05 -4.64
C THR A 159 -12.44 -1.04 -5.11
N MET A 160 -13.62 -0.99 -4.49
CA MET A 160 -14.69 -0.04 -4.85
C MET A 160 -14.32 1.41 -4.59
N GLU A 161 -13.51 1.67 -3.57
CA GLU A 161 -13.01 3.01 -3.24
C GLU A 161 -11.84 3.45 -4.12
N SER A 162 -11.34 2.56 -5.00
CA SER A 162 -10.28 2.91 -5.94
C SER A 162 -10.84 3.49 -7.24
N TRP A 163 -9.96 4.07 -8.05
CA TRP A 163 -10.29 4.57 -9.39
C TRP A 163 -10.81 3.48 -10.35
N ARG A 164 -10.75 2.21 -9.93
CA ARG A 164 -11.27 1.06 -10.67
C ARG A 164 -12.73 1.20 -11.07
N ILE A 165 -13.61 1.70 -10.19
CA ILE A 165 -15.03 1.87 -10.54
C ILE A 165 -15.17 2.90 -11.67
N HIS A 166 -14.46 4.02 -11.58
CA HIS A 166 -14.42 5.01 -12.66
C HIS A 166 -13.91 4.41 -13.98
N SER A 167 -12.83 3.60 -13.93
CA SER A 167 -12.32 2.87 -15.10
C SER A 167 -13.36 1.94 -15.72
N LEU A 168 -14.11 1.19 -14.90
CA LEU A 168 -15.19 0.31 -15.34
C LEU A 168 -16.36 1.08 -15.97
N ARG A 169 -16.71 2.25 -15.41
CA ARG A 169 -17.77 3.10 -15.97
C ARG A 169 -17.39 3.70 -17.33
N ILE A 170 -16.11 3.96 -17.57
CA ILE A 170 -15.63 4.39 -18.90
C ILE A 170 -15.58 3.23 -19.89
N LEU A 171 -15.06 2.06 -19.49
CA LEU A 171 -14.68 1.02 -20.44
C LEU A 171 -15.67 -0.14 -20.57
N LEU A 172 -16.37 -0.50 -19.50
CA LEU A 172 -17.23 -1.69 -19.44
C LEU A 172 -18.73 -1.32 -19.45
N GLU A 173 -19.16 -0.43 -18.55
CA GLU A 173 -20.55 -0.01 -18.41
C GLU A 173 -21.24 0.35 -19.74
N PRO A 174 -20.67 1.22 -20.61
CA PRO A 174 -21.35 1.61 -21.84
C PRO A 174 -21.56 0.44 -22.80
N LEU A 175 -20.65 -0.55 -22.83
CA LEU A 175 -20.76 -1.69 -23.73
C LEU A 175 -21.86 -2.64 -23.27
N LEU A 176 -22.00 -2.84 -21.95
CA LEU A 176 -23.08 -3.63 -21.37
C LEU A 176 -24.45 -2.95 -21.58
N LYS A 177 -24.53 -1.63 -21.48
CA LYS A 177 -25.76 -0.85 -21.75
C LYS A 177 -26.23 -0.97 -23.19
N GLU A 178 -25.31 -1.11 -24.15
CA GLU A 178 -25.62 -1.39 -25.56
C GLU A 178 -25.96 -2.86 -25.86
N GLY A 179 -25.97 -3.73 -24.84
CA GLY A 179 -26.21 -5.16 -25.04
C GLY A 179 -25.08 -5.90 -25.73
N ARG A 180 -23.84 -5.36 -25.73
CA ARG A 180 -22.69 -6.06 -26.33
C ARG A 180 -22.28 -7.27 -25.50
N SER A 181 -21.91 -8.34 -26.20
CA SER A 181 -21.30 -9.51 -25.57
C SER A 181 -19.89 -9.19 -25.09
N VAL A 182 -19.72 -9.03 -23.77
CA VAL A 182 -18.42 -8.87 -23.11
C VAL A 182 -18.15 -10.08 -22.23
N THR A 183 -16.99 -10.72 -22.42
CA THR A 183 -16.60 -11.89 -21.61
C THR A 183 -15.70 -11.46 -20.44
N ILE A 184 -16.14 -11.71 -19.22
CA ILE A 184 -15.48 -11.30 -17.98
C ILE A 184 -14.94 -12.52 -17.24
N TRP A 185 -13.63 -12.57 -17.06
CA TRP A 185 -12.90 -13.60 -16.32
C TRP A 185 -12.34 -13.06 -15.01
N GLY A 186 -12.42 -13.85 -13.94
CA GLY A 186 -11.83 -13.58 -12.64
C GLY A 186 -12.77 -13.88 -11.47
N LYS A 187 -12.23 -13.76 -10.25
CA LYS A 187 -12.96 -14.00 -8.99
C LYS A 187 -13.82 -12.79 -8.59
N GLY A 188 -14.89 -13.03 -7.85
CA GLY A 188 -15.69 -12.01 -7.16
C GLY A 188 -16.78 -11.33 -8.00
N TRP A 189 -16.78 -11.49 -9.32
CA TRP A 189 -17.80 -10.86 -10.16
C TRP A 189 -19.20 -11.41 -9.91
N LYS A 190 -19.36 -12.73 -9.78
CA LYS A 190 -20.69 -13.34 -9.59
C LYS A 190 -21.25 -12.97 -8.22
N GLU A 191 -20.39 -12.99 -7.21
CA GLU A 191 -20.72 -12.78 -5.81
C GLU A 191 -21.02 -11.31 -5.51
N GLU A 192 -20.26 -10.39 -6.11
CA GLU A 192 -20.28 -8.98 -5.73
C GLU A 192 -20.80 -8.02 -6.80
N LYS A 193 -21.22 -8.49 -7.99
CA LYS A 193 -21.75 -7.60 -9.07
C LYS A 193 -22.88 -6.68 -8.63
N LYS A 194 -23.68 -7.07 -7.64
CA LYS A 194 -24.78 -6.25 -7.09
C LYS A 194 -24.30 -4.95 -6.43
N GLN A 195 -23.02 -4.87 -6.09
CA GLN A 195 -22.41 -3.67 -5.51
C GLN A 195 -21.98 -2.64 -6.55
N LEU A 196 -21.96 -3.01 -7.83
CA LEU A 196 -21.60 -2.09 -8.90
C LEU A 196 -22.74 -1.11 -9.19
N PRO A 197 -22.43 0.14 -9.59
CA PRO A 197 -23.45 1.12 -9.96
C PRO A 197 -24.13 0.82 -11.32
N PHE A 198 -23.86 -0.33 -11.92
CA PHE A 198 -24.41 -0.79 -13.19
C PHE A 198 -24.55 -2.32 -13.19
N ARG A 199 -25.45 -2.85 -14.02
CA ARG A 199 -25.73 -4.28 -14.11
C ARG A 199 -24.70 -5.02 -14.97
N ILE A 200 -24.27 -6.18 -14.50
CA ILE A 200 -23.50 -7.16 -15.29
C ILE A 200 -24.38 -8.41 -15.51
N PRO A 201 -24.65 -8.78 -16.77
CA PRO A 201 -25.37 -10.02 -17.10
C PRO A 201 -24.59 -11.27 -16.65
N ASP A 202 -25.30 -12.33 -16.24
CA ASP A 202 -24.65 -13.56 -15.74
C ASP A 202 -23.87 -14.29 -16.83
N GLU A 203 -24.40 -14.27 -18.06
CA GLU A 203 -23.79 -14.83 -19.26
C GLU A 203 -22.46 -14.16 -19.64
N SER A 204 -22.20 -12.95 -19.15
CA SER A 204 -20.93 -12.25 -19.33
C SER A 204 -19.84 -12.81 -18.41
N ILE A 205 -20.18 -13.49 -17.30
CA ILE A 205 -19.22 -13.89 -16.26
C ILE A 205 -18.80 -15.35 -16.45
N ARG A 206 -17.50 -15.59 -16.62
CA ARG A 206 -16.90 -16.93 -16.79
C ARG A 206 -16.19 -17.46 -15.54
N GLY A 207 -16.04 -16.63 -14.51
CA GLY A 207 -15.40 -17.02 -13.25
C GLY A 207 -13.86 -17.03 -13.32
N PRO A 208 -13.19 -17.61 -12.30
CA PRO A 208 -11.73 -17.58 -12.19
C PRO A 208 -11.03 -18.36 -13.30
N LEU A 209 -9.84 -17.90 -13.66
CA LEU A 209 -9.00 -18.52 -14.69
C LEU A 209 -7.62 -18.84 -14.11
N ASN A 210 -7.03 -19.98 -14.51
CA ASN A 210 -5.63 -20.28 -14.23
C ASN A 210 -4.74 -19.19 -14.86
N TYR A 211 -3.72 -18.73 -14.15
CA TYR A 211 -2.84 -17.66 -14.63
C TYR A 211 -2.21 -17.98 -16.00
N HIS A 212 -1.81 -19.23 -16.28
CA HIS A 212 -1.25 -19.62 -17.57
C HIS A 212 -2.27 -19.61 -18.72
N HIS A 213 -3.57 -19.58 -18.41
CA HIS A 213 -4.64 -19.44 -19.41
C HIS A 213 -4.99 -18.00 -19.74
N VAL A 214 -4.54 -17.02 -18.93
CA VAL A 214 -4.82 -15.60 -19.15
C VAL A 214 -4.30 -15.11 -20.50
N ALA A 215 -3.08 -15.51 -20.88
CA ALA A 215 -2.51 -15.17 -22.19
C ALA A 215 -3.38 -15.71 -23.34
N TYR A 216 -4.00 -16.89 -23.21
CA TYR A 216 -4.86 -17.43 -24.26
C TYR A 216 -6.16 -16.64 -24.43
N VAL A 217 -6.70 -16.06 -23.36
CA VAL A 217 -7.81 -15.10 -23.48
C VAL A 217 -7.34 -13.88 -24.25
N TYR A 218 -6.20 -13.30 -23.88
CA TYR A 218 -5.66 -12.13 -24.60
C TYR A 218 -5.41 -12.41 -26.08
N ALA A 219 -4.86 -13.57 -26.42
CA ALA A 219 -4.65 -13.96 -27.81
C ALA A 219 -5.97 -14.18 -28.58
N SER A 220 -6.99 -14.73 -27.91
CA SER A 220 -8.26 -15.16 -28.53
C SER A 220 -9.34 -14.08 -28.55
N SER A 221 -9.08 -12.89 -27.98
CA SER A 221 -10.04 -11.79 -27.94
C SER A 221 -9.74 -10.71 -28.98
N LYS A 222 -10.76 -10.21 -29.68
CA LYS A 222 -10.57 -9.11 -30.65
C LYS A 222 -10.19 -7.79 -29.95
N ILE A 223 -10.78 -7.52 -28.78
CA ILE A 223 -10.50 -6.33 -27.95
C ILE A 223 -10.38 -6.75 -26.49
N ILE A 224 -9.35 -6.25 -25.80
CA ILE A 224 -9.13 -6.46 -24.36
C ILE A 224 -9.37 -5.15 -23.62
N LEU A 225 -10.19 -5.16 -22.58
CA LEU A 225 -10.42 -4.00 -21.72
C LEU A 225 -9.37 -3.93 -20.60
N GLY A 226 -8.51 -2.91 -20.67
CA GLY A 226 -7.46 -2.61 -19.70
C GLY A 226 -7.94 -1.73 -18.55
N ILE A 227 -8.62 -2.32 -17.58
CA ILE A 227 -9.08 -1.56 -16.39
C ILE A 227 -7.88 -1.14 -15.53
N GLN A 228 -7.81 0.12 -15.10
CA GLN A 228 -6.78 0.59 -14.16
C GLN A 228 -7.37 0.79 -12.76
N ASN A 229 -6.52 0.69 -11.75
CA ASN A 229 -6.93 0.92 -10.36
C ASN A 229 -6.61 2.35 -9.87
N HIS A 230 -5.77 3.09 -10.61
CA HIS A 230 -5.34 4.45 -10.30
C HIS A 230 -4.84 5.16 -11.57
N GLN A 231 -4.99 6.48 -11.68
CA GLN A 231 -4.61 7.25 -12.88
C GLN A 231 -3.10 7.27 -13.14
N GLN A 232 -2.30 7.31 -12.06
CA GLN A 232 -0.83 7.37 -12.11
C GLN A 232 -0.14 5.99 -12.09
N LEU A 233 -0.87 4.91 -12.41
CA LEU A 233 -0.36 3.54 -12.28
C LEU A 233 -0.83 2.65 -13.43
N LEU A 234 0.04 1.73 -13.85
CA LEU A 234 -0.30 0.68 -14.81
C LEU A 234 -0.46 -0.66 -14.11
N THR A 235 -1.61 -1.30 -14.31
CA THR A 235 -1.85 -2.66 -13.82
C THR A 235 -0.99 -3.66 -14.59
N ARG A 236 -0.69 -4.82 -13.96
CA ARG A 236 0.00 -5.95 -14.61
C ARG A 236 -0.59 -6.30 -15.98
N ARG A 237 -1.92 -6.26 -16.09
CA ARG A 237 -2.67 -6.59 -17.29
C ARG A 237 -2.30 -5.75 -18.50
N THR A 238 -1.92 -4.49 -18.32
CA THR A 238 -1.46 -3.65 -19.43
C THR A 238 -0.22 -4.28 -20.06
N TRP A 239 0.77 -4.67 -19.25
CA TRP A 239 2.00 -5.31 -19.72
C TRP A 239 1.75 -6.71 -20.29
N GLU A 240 0.92 -7.51 -19.61
CA GLU A 240 0.65 -8.90 -19.96
C GLU A 240 -0.16 -9.03 -21.27
N SER A 241 -1.19 -8.19 -21.46
CA SER A 241 -2.00 -8.18 -22.68
C SER A 241 -1.20 -7.74 -23.90
N LEU A 242 -0.46 -6.63 -23.78
CA LEU A 242 0.41 -6.14 -24.84
C LEU A 242 1.52 -7.14 -25.16
N GLY A 243 2.20 -7.70 -24.14
CA GLY A 243 3.23 -8.72 -24.35
C GLY A 243 2.71 -9.98 -25.05
N THR A 244 1.44 -10.31 -24.89
CA THR A 244 0.80 -11.44 -25.59
C THR A 244 0.47 -11.13 -27.06
N GLY A 245 0.49 -9.86 -27.46
CA GLY A 245 0.01 -9.42 -28.77
C GLY A 245 -1.50 -9.22 -28.83
N GLY A 246 -2.12 -8.88 -27.69
CA GLY A 246 -3.54 -8.54 -27.60
C GLY A 246 -3.80 -7.08 -27.96
N PHE A 247 -4.92 -6.80 -28.62
CA PHE A 247 -5.36 -5.43 -28.90
C PHE A 247 -6.00 -4.81 -27.66
N LEU A 248 -5.25 -3.95 -26.96
CA LEU A 248 -5.66 -3.35 -25.69
C LEU A 248 -6.39 -2.01 -25.89
N LEU A 249 -7.61 -1.91 -25.34
CA LEU A 249 -8.34 -0.66 -25.11
C LEU A 249 -8.35 -0.35 -23.61
N THR A 250 -7.77 0.78 -23.21
CA THR A 250 -7.60 1.17 -21.79
C THR A 250 -7.99 2.62 -21.57
N ASN A 251 -7.97 3.10 -20.32
CA ASN A 251 -8.20 4.51 -20.06
C ASN A 251 -7.06 5.40 -20.55
N HIS A 252 -7.40 6.63 -20.94
CA HIS A 252 -6.42 7.66 -21.28
C HIS A 252 -5.88 8.32 -20.00
N THR A 253 -4.70 7.89 -19.54
CA THR A 253 -4.07 8.42 -18.33
C THR A 253 -2.60 8.77 -18.55
N SER A 254 -2.06 9.69 -17.75
CA SER A 254 -0.62 10.04 -17.79
C SER A 254 0.30 8.83 -17.59
N ALA A 255 -0.12 7.83 -16.81
CA ALA A 255 0.64 6.60 -16.65
C ALA A 255 0.71 5.77 -17.93
N ILE A 256 -0.35 5.73 -18.73
CA ILE A 256 -0.34 5.06 -20.04
C ILE A 256 0.56 5.83 -21.01
N LEU A 257 0.37 7.15 -21.11
CA LEU A 257 1.11 8.00 -22.04
C LEU A 257 2.61 8.06 -21.76
N ARG A 258 3.03 7.78 -20.52
CA ARG A 258 4.44 7.68 -20.14
C ARG A 258 5.17 6.51 -20.81
N HIS A 259 4.46 5.41 -21.05
CA HIS A 259 5.06 4.15 -21.52
C HIS A 259 4.60 3.78 -22.93
N PHE A 260 3.48 4.31 -23.42
CA PHE A 260 2.88 3.88 -24.67
C PHE A 260 2.24 5.03 -25.45
N THR A 261 2.35 4.95 -26.78
CA THR A 261 1.72 5.90 -27.70
C THR A 261 0.35 5.38 -28.16
N PRO A 262 -0.76 6.07 -27.84
CA PRO A 262 -2.09 5.71 -28.33
C PRO A 262 -2.17 5.67 -29.87
N GLY A 263 -2.91 4.72 -30.42
CA GLY A 263 -3.04 4.49 -31.86
C GLY A 263 -1.85 3.76 -32.51
N VAL A 264 -0.73 3.60 -31.78
CA VAL A 264 0.46 2.85 -32.19
C VAL A 264 0.60 1.57 -31.37
N HIS A 265 0.73 1.68 -30.04
CA HIS A 265 0.95 0.51 -29.15
C HIS A 265 -0.35 -0.06 -28.59
N LEU A 266 -1.33 0.81 -28.35
CA LEU A 266 -2.63 0.50 -27.74
C LEU A 266 -3.65 1.56 -28.12
N VAL A 267 -4.91 1.39 -27.72
CA VAL A 267 -5.94 2.43 -27.85
C VAL A 267 -6.38 2.88 -26.46
N THR A 268 -6.64 4.19 -26.32
CA THR A 268 -7.12 4.78 -25.07
C THR A 268 -8.48 5.40 -25.26
N SER A 269 -9.30 5.39 -24.21
CA SER A 269 -10.58 6.11 -24.14
C SER A 269 -10.61 7.05 -22.93
N LYS A 270 -11.19 8.24 -23.10
CA LYS A 270 -11.43 9.26 -22.07
C LYS A 270 -12.85 9.21 -21.52
N SER A 271 -13.82 8.67 -22.26
CA SER A 271 -15.23 8.71 -21.88
C SER A 271 -16.02 7.45 -22.30
N PRO A 272 -17.22 7.22 -21.71
CA PRO A 272 -18.10 6.15 -22.16
C PRO A 272 -18.48 6.23 -23.64
N GLU A 273 -18.71 7.42 -24.17
CA GLU A 273 -19.06 7.70 -25.58
C GLU A 273 -17.91 7.32 -26.53
N GLU A 274 -16.70 7.71 -26.16
CA GLU A 274 -15.49 7.39 -26.92
C GLU A 274 -15.25 5.88 -26.93
N THR A 275 -15.44 5.20 -25.79
CA THR A 275 -15.35 3.73 -25.70
C THR A 275 -16.30 3.04 -26.68
N ARG A 276 -17.57 3.47 -26.76
CA ARG A 276 -18.56 2.91 -27.69
C ARG A 276 -18.11 3.08 -29.14
N THR A 277 -17.69 4.29 -29.48
CA THR A 277 -17.20 4.65 -30.84
C THR A 277 -15.99 3.81 -31.22
N LEU A 278 -14.98 3.74 -30.36
CA LEU A 278 -13.76 2.98 -30.59
C LEU A 278 -14.05 1.48 -30.72
N VAL A 279 -14.90 0.90 -29.86
CA VAL A 279 -15.24 -0.53 -29.97
C VAL A 279 -15.98 -0.83 -31.28
N ASN A 280 -16.95 0.01 -31.68
CA ASN A 280 -17.65 -0.12 -32.95
C ASN A 280 -16.71 -0.10 -34.16
N GLN A 281 -15.82 0.89 -34.17
CA GLN A 281 -14.83 1.05 -35.23
C GLN A 281 -13.87 -0.13 -35.25
N TYR A 282 -13.24 -0.42 -34.12
CA TYR A 282 -12.16 -1.39 -34.08
C TYR A 282 -12.65 -2.81 -34.27
N LEU A 283 -13.88 -3.21 -33.91
CA LEU A 283 -14.38 -4.55 -34.22
C LEU A 283 -14.39 -4.85 -35.74
N LYS A 284 -14.60 -3.83 -36.58
CA LYS A 284 -14.61 -3.95 -38.05
C LYS A 284 -13.21 -3.87 -38.68
N MET A 285 -12.21 -3.34 -37.97
CA MET A 285 -10.87 -3.05 -38.52
C MET A 285 -9.81 -4.09 -38.11
N GLU A 286 -9.92 -5.33 -38.60
CA GLU A 286 -9.01 -6.41 -38.17
C GLU A 286 -7.54 -6.12 -38.43
N SER A 287 -7.20 -5.69 -39.64
CA SER A 287 -5.80 -5.37 -40.01
C SER A 287 -5.20 -4.29 -39.10
N ARG A 288 -5.98 -3.24 -38.80
CA ARG A 288 -5.54 -2.16 -37.90
C ARG A 288 -5.35 -2.66 -36.47
N ARG A 289 -6.28 -3.47 -35.94
CA ARG A 289 -6.14 -4.07 -34.61
C ARG A 289 -4.87 -4.91 -34.50
N ARG A 290 -4.62 -5.79 -35.48
CA ARG A 290 -3.43 -6.65 -35.53
C ARG A 290 -2.14 -5.84 -35.62
N THR A 291 -2.13 -4.76 -36.41
CA THR A 291 -0.98 -3.86 -36.52
C THR A 291 -0.65 -3.21 -35.18
N ILE A 292 -1.65 -2.61 -34.51
CA ILE A 292 -1.46 -1.96 -33.20
C ILE A 292 -0.99 -2.99 -32.15
N ALA A 293 -1.62 -4.15 -32.10
CA ALA A 293 -1.27 -5.20 -31.15
C ALA A 293 0.17 -5.71 -31.34
N LYS A 294 0.62 -5.87 -32.59
CA LYS A 294 2.01 -6.26 -32.90
C LYS A 294 3.01 -5.19 -32.47
N GLN A 295 2.71 -3.91 -32.68
CA GLN A 295 3.57 -2.81 -32.23
C GLN A 295 3.63 -2.73 -30.70
N GLY A 296 2.49 -2.85 -30.02
CA GLY A 296 2.44 -2.91 -28.56
C GLY A 296 3.22 -4.09 -27.97
N GLN A 297 3.15 -5.25 -28.62
CA GLN A 297 3.95 -6.42 -28.23
C GLN A 297 5.44 -6.17 -28.39
N ARG A 298 5.85 -5.61 -29.55
CA ARG A 298 7.25 -5.27 -29.82
C ARG A 298 7.79 -4.33 -28.76
N GLU A 299 7.07 -3.26 -28.45
CA GLU A 299 7.43 -2.28 -27.41
C GLU A 299 7.66 -2.97 -26.06
N VAL A 300 6.71 -3.79 -25.62
CA VAL A 300 6.79 -4.48 -24.33
C VAL A 300 7.94 -5.49 -24.29
N HIS A 301 8.17 -6.26 -25.35
CA HIS A 301 9.26 -7.23 -25.41
C HIS A 301 10.64 -6.55 -25.47
N GLN A 302 10.75 -5.40 -26.11
CA GLN A 302 12.01 -4.66 -26.23
C GLN A 302 12.39 -3.88 -24.97
N HIS A 303 11.41 -3.40 -24.18
CA HIS A 303 11.68 -2.44 -23.10
C HIS A 303 11.05 -2.80 -21.74
N HIS A 304 10.08 -3.72 -21.69
CA HIS A 304 9.25 -3.94 -20.50
C HIS A 304 9.07 -5.40 -20.10
N THR A 305 10.16 -6.17 -20.18
CA THR A 305 10.22 -7.55 -19.65
C THR A 305 10.76 -7.57 -18.20
N TYR A 306 10.46 -8.62 -17.44
CA TYR A 306 11.05 -8.79 -16.11
C TYR A 306 12.59 -8.88 -16.14
N ALA A 307 13.19 -9.28 -17.27
CA ALA A 307 14.64 -9.26 -17.41
C ALA A 307 15.19 -7.82 -17.37
N HIS A 308 14.50 -6.85 -17.98
CA HIS A 308 14.86 -5.43 -17.86
C HIS A 308 14.77 -4.96 -16.41
N ARG A 309 13.68 -5.27 -15.70
CA ARG A 309 13.48 -4.87 -14.30
C ARG A 309 14.52 -5.46 -13.37
N VAL A 310 14.89 -6.73 -13.57
CA VAL A 310 15.92 -7.38 -12.76
C VAL A 310 17.30 -6.79 -13.03
N ARG A 311 17.64 -6.38 -14.27
CA ARG A 311 18.91 -5.69 -14.55
C ARG A 311 19.00 -4.35 -13.82
N GLU A 312 17.93 -3.56 -13.88
CA GLU A 312 17.83 -2.27 -13.18
C GLU A 312 17.92 -2.45 -11.66
N MET A 313 17.13 -3.37 -11.10
CA MET A 313 17.15 -3.72 -9.69
C MET A 313 18.54 -4.18 -9.24
N LYS A 314 19.20 -5.05 -10.02
CA LYS A 314 20.53 -5.56 -9.72
C LYS A 314 21.59 -4.45 -9.69
N LYS A 315 21.53 -3.52 -10.65
CA LYS A 315 22.46 -2.37 -10.73
C LYS A 315 22.38 -1.56 -9.44
N ILE A 316 21.19 -1.08 -9.10
CA ILE A 316 20.96 -0.26 -7.90
C ILE A 316 21.34 -1.04 -6.63
N ALA A 317 20.92 -2.31 -6.53
CA ALA A 317 21.20 -3.12 -5.35
C ALA A 317 22.70 -3.38 -5.14
N SER A 318 23.49 -3.48 -6.21
CA SER A 318 24.94 -3.69 -6.13
C SER A 318 25.62 -2.45 -5.53
N GLU A 319 25.26 -1.25 -6.00
CA GLU A 319 25.77 0.03 -5.48
C GLU A 319 25.43 0.20 -3.98
N VAL A 320 24.19 -0.12 -3.59
CA VAL A 320 23.75 -0.04 -2.18
C VAL A 320 24.48 -1.07 -1.31
N LEU A 321 24.67 -2.30 -1.81
CA LEU A 321 25.33 -3.38 -1.06
C LEU A 321 26.80 -3.07 -0.82
N GLU A 322 27.50 -2.57 -1.83
CA GLU A 322 28.90 -2.14 -1.72
C GLU A 322 29.06 -1.00 -0.72
N THR A 323 28.15 -0.02 -0.76
CA THR A 323 28.15 1.10 0.18
C THR A 323 27.94 0.60 1.62
N LYS A 324 26.96 -0.28 1.84
CA LYS A 324 26.68 -0.88 3.15
C LYS A 324 27.88 -1.66 3.70
N ARG A 325 28.55 -2.45 2.86
CA ARG A 325 29.75 -3.22 3.26
C ARG A 325 30.94 -2.34 3.66
N LYS A 326 31.01 -1.12 3.13
CA LYS A 326 32.01 -0.11 3.51
C LYS A 326 31.62 0.66 4.77
N GLY A 327 30.50 0.34 5.42
CA GLY A 327 29.98 1.07 6.58
C GLY A 327 29.55 2.51 6.26
N LYS A 328 29.26 2.80 4.98
CA LYS A 328 28.88 4.15 4.52
C LYS A 328 27.38 4.24 4.26
N THR A 329 26.86 5.47 4.28
CA THR A 329 25.51 5.80 3.80
C THR A 329 25.66 6.70 2.57
N SER A 330 25.08 6.30 1.44
CA SER A 330 25.07 7.10 0.19
C SER A 330 23.72 7.77 -0.07
N PHE A 331 22.69 7.42 0.69
CA PHE A 331 21.36 7.96 0.53
C PHE A 331 21.28 9.38 1.12
N LEU A 332 20.98 10.36 0.25
CA LEU A 332 20.70 11.72 0.65
C LEU A 332 19.23 11.84 1.07
N LEU A 333 19.04 12.31 2.29
CA LEU A 333 17.71 12.59 2.83
C LEU A 333 17.02 13.72 2.05
N PRO A 334 15.72 13.61 1.72
CA PRO A 334 14.97 14.69 1.09
C PRO A 334 14.79 15.91 2.01
N SER A 335 14.26 17.00 1.47
CA SER A 335 14.02 18.26 2.20
C SER A 335 12.97 18.14 3.31
N LEU A 336 12.01 17.25 3.11
CA LEU A 336 11.01 16.87 4.11
C LEU A 336 11.31 15.48 4.63
N LEU A 337 11.12 15.24 5.92
CA LEU A 337 11.33 13.96 6.58
C LEU A 337 10.12 13.61 7.43
N LYS A 338 9.63 12.38 7.33
CA LYS A 338 8.49 11.90 8.10
C LYS A 338 8.96 10.99 9.23
N ARG A 339 8.45 11.23 10.43
CA ARG A 339 8.61 10.39 11.62
C ARG A 339 7.23 9.97 12.12
N GLU A 340 7.07 8.71 12.45
CA GLU A 340 5.92 8.21 13.18
C GLU A 340 6.36 7.79 14.58
N ILE A 341 5.64 8.26 15.60
CA ILE A 341 5.98 8.07 17.00
C ILE A 341 4.78 7.46 17.72
N ARG A 342 4.99 6.32 18.37
CA ARG A 342 3.97 5.69 19.22
C ARG A 342 3.93 6.33 20.60
N PRO A 343 2.75 6.34 21.24
CA PRO A 343 2.71 6.69 22.63
C PRO A 343 3.40 5.61 23.45
N VAL A 344 4.31 6.03 24.33
CA VAL A 344 4.97 5.16 25.32
C VAL A 344 4.02 4.74 26.44
N GLN A 345 2.83 5.34 26.51
CA GLN A 345 1.72 4.98 27.38
C GLN A 345 0.42 5.55 26.82
N ALA A 346 -0.65 4.74 26.84
CA ALA A 346 -1.99 5.14 26.45
C ALA A 346 -3.01 4.53 27.43
N VAL A 347 -3.83 5.34 28.10
CA VAL A 347 -4.75 4.88 29.16
C VAL A 347 -6.05 5.66 29.18
N THR A 348 -7.13 5.03 29.66
CA THR A 348 -8.39 5.71 29.99
C THR A 348 -8.46 5.99 31.49
N PHE A 349 -8.86 7.21 31.85
CA PHE A 349 -9.18 7.59 33.24
C PHE A 349 -10.62 8.11 33.37
N PRO A 350 -11.31 7.86 34.50
CA PRO A 350 -10.85 7.04 35.63
C PRO A 350 -10.64 5.58 35.22
N GLN A 351 -9.66 4.89 35.82
CA GLN A 351 -9.34 3.51 35.45
C GLN A 351 -10.54 2.62 35.73
N THR A 352 -11.07 1.97 34.70
CA THR A 352 -12.15 0.99 34.83
C THR A 352 -11.56 -0.41 34.72
N PRO A 353 -11.85 -1.34 35.65
CA PRO A 353 -11.30 -2.70 35.62
C PRO A 353 -11.57 -3.49 34.32
N ARG A 354 -12.56 -3.05 33.52
CA ARG A 354 -13.06 -3.74 32.31
C ARG A 354 -12.45 -3.25 30.99
N VAL A 355 -11.61 -2.21 30.97
CA VAL A 355 -10.99 -1.69 29.74
C VAL A 355 -9.47 -1.81 29.85
N GLN A 356 -8.96 -3.04 29.83
CA GLN A 356 -7.52 -3.28 29.73
C GLN A 356 -7.08 -3.46 28.26
N GLY A 357 -6.07 -2.68 27.88
CA GLY A 357 -5.09 -2.99 26.84
C GLY A 357 -5.49 -2.75 25.39
N SER A 358 -6.58 -3.38 24.95
CA SER A 358 -6.95 -3.46 23.52
C SER A 358 -7.70 -2.23 23.00
N TYR A 359 -8.35 -1.48 23.89
CA TYR A 359 -9.16 -0.33 23.53
C TYR A 359 -8.99 0.81 24.54
N LEU A 360 -9.19 2.02 24.06
CA LEU A 360 -9.23 3.23 24.86
C LEU A 360 -10.65 3.81 24.77
N LYS A 361 -11.24 4.16 25.91
CA LYS A 361 -12.60 4.71 25.98
C LYS A 361 -12.57 6.19 26.33
N VAL A 362 -13.25 7.00 25.52
CA VAL A 362 -13.63 8.37 25.82
C VAL A 362 -15.14 8.40 25.99
N GLU A 363 -15.66 8.87 27.13
CA GLU A 363 -17.10 8.83 27.43
C GLU A 363 -17.51 10.06 28.24
N ARG A 364 -18.69 10.60 27.94
CA ARG A 364 -19.28 11.70 28.69
C ARG A 364 -20.79 11.47 28.78
N THR A 365 -21.27 11.19 29.98
CA THR A 365 -22.68 11.02 30.36
C THR A 365 -22.95 11.85 31.62
N GLU A 366 -24.17 11.79 32.15
CA GLU A 366 -24.47 12.38 33.46
C GLU A 366 -23.71 11.70 34.62
N SER A 367 -23.33 10.43 34.44
CA SER A 367 -22.74 9.58 35.47
C SER A 367 -21.27 9.19 35.21
N SER A 368 -20.71 9.52 34.05
CA SER A 368 -19.36 9.13 33.62
C SER A 368 -18.68 10.24 32.82
N ASP A 369 -17.43 10.56 33.16
CA ASP A 369 -16.54 11.43 32.35
C ASP A 369 -15.19 10.73 32.21
N CYS A 370 -15.09 9.85 31.21
CA CYS A 370 -13.86 9.12 30.88
C CYS A 370 -13.07 9.83 29.78
N LYS A 371 -11.76 9.97 30.01
CA LYS A 371 -10.81 10.63 29.10
C LYS A 371 -9.66 9.71 28.76
N VAL A 372 -9.05 9.88 27.59
CA VAL A 372 -7.89 9.10 27.16
C VAL A 372 -6.63 9.96 27.24
N PHE A 373 -5.56 9.42 27.81
CA PHE A 373 -4.29 10.11 27.97
C PHE A 373 -3.20 9.37 27.20
N LEU A 374 -2.46 10.08 26.36
CA LEU A 374 -1.42 9.57 25.48
C LEU A 374 -0.10 10.30 25.75
N TRP A 375 0.97 9.60 26.13
CA TRP A 375 2.29 10.20 26.36
C TRP A 375 3.27 9.83 25.26
N PHE A 376 4.05 10.80 24.79
CA PHE A 376 5.00 10.61 23.67
C PHE A 376 6.43 11.01 24.06
N PRO A 377 7.45 10.27 23.61
CA PRO A 377 8.85 10.52 23.96
C PRO A 377 9.50 11.59 23.06
N LEU A 378 9.00 12.83 23.09
CA LEU A 378 9.42 13.87 22.14
C LEU A 378 10.70 14.65 22.52
N HIS A 379 11.23 14.47 23.73
CA HIS A 379 12.43 15.20 24.17
C HIS A 379 13.68 14.91 23.32
N GLU A 380 13.75 13.73 22.71
CA GLU A 380 14.81 13.32 21.79
C GLU A 380 14.55 13.75 20.33
N GLU A 381 13.40 14.33 20.04
CA GLU A 381 13.01 14.68 18.66
C GLU A 381 13.49 16.08 18.24
N GLY A 382 14.13 16.81 19.15
CA GLY A 382 14.78 18.07 18.87
C GLY A 382 16.03 17.86 18.03
N HIS A 383 16.05 18.39 16.81
CA HIS A 383 17.20 18.30 15.92
C HIS A 383 17.69 19.70 15.50
N PRO A 384 19.01 19.99 15.58
CA PRO A 384 19.52 21.35 15.32
C PRO A 384 19.18 21.85 13.92
N ASN A 385 19.20 20.95 12.92
CA ASN A 385 19.02 21.28 11.51
C ASN A 385 17.61 21.00 10.94
N LEU A 386 16.65 20.63 11.78
CA LEU A 386 15.28 20.35 11.34
C LEU A 386 14.29 21.21 12.11
N ASP A 387 13.24 21.63 11.43
CA ASP A 387 12.07 22.28 12.03
C ASP A 387 10.83 21.42 11.83
N VAL A 388 9.90 21.48 12.77
CA VAL A 388 8.59 20.82 12.63
C VAL A 388 7.75 21.59 11.61
N ASP A 389 7.52 20.97 10.45
CA ASP A 389 6.68 21.45 9.36
C ASP A 389 5.21 21.23 9.69
N SER A 390 4.86 19.98 10.01
CA SER A 390 3.53 19.58 10.46
C SER A 390 3.60 18.47 11.51
N ALA A 391 2.57 18.38 12.36
CA ALA A 391 2.39 17.26 13.27
C ALA A 391 0.91 16.87 13.37
N GLU A 392 0.64 15.57 13.27
CA GLU A 392 -0.70 15.02 13.21
C GLU A 392 -0.86 13.86 14.20
N LEU A 393 -1.91 13.87 15.01
CA LEU A 393 -2.29 12.71 15.80
C LEU A 393 -3.28 11.85 15.01
N LYS A 394 -2.90 10.60 14.72
CA LYS A 394 -3.74 9.61 14.05
C LYS A 394 -4.40 8.69 15.06
N LEU A 395 -5.72 8.58 15.01
CA LEU A 395 -6.54 7.79 15.91
C LEU A 395 -7.48 6.90 15.12
N PHE A 396 -7.54 5.62 15.46
CA PHE A 396 -8.54 4.70 14.89
C PHE A 396 -9.74 4.58 15.81
N VAL A 397 -10.93 4.94 15.32
CA VAL A 397 -12.19 4.79 16.03
C VAL A 397 -12.72 3.37 15.85
N ALA A 398 -12.50 2.50 16.85
CA ALA A 398 -12.85 1.10 16.84
C ALA A 398 -14.37 0.86 16.84
N ASN A 399 -15.10 1.58 17.68
CA ASN A 399 -16.57 1.58 17.67
C ASN A 399 -17.08 3.01 17.48
N ARG A 400 -17.94 3.19 16.48
CA ARG A 400 -18.49 4.50 16.15
C ARG A 400 -19.58 4.91 17.16
N PRO A 401 -19.67 6.19 17.53
CA PRO A 401 -20.69 6.67 18.44
C PRO A 401 -22.09 6.66 17.82
N LYS A 402 -23.12 6.54 18.66
CA LYS A 402 -24.53 6.77 18.28
C LYS A 402 -24.80 8.28 18.27
N GLY A 403 -24.39 8.97 17.21
CA GLY A 403 -24.65 10.40 17.01
C GLY A 403 -23.41 11.23 16.68
N ASN A 404 -23.63 12.51 16.34
CA ASN A 404 -22.56 13.47 16.09
C ASN A 404 -21.83 13.75 17.41
N LEU A 405 -20.57 13.34 17.50
CA LEU A 405 -19.70 13.66 18.62
C LEU A 405 -18.48 14.40 18.14
N ARG A 406 -18.02 15.33 18.97
CA ARG A 406 -16.75 16.03 18.80
C ARG A 406 -15.76 15.54 19.82
N LEU A 407 -14.56 15.19 19.33
CA LEU A 407 -13.43 14.85 20.18
C LEU A 407 -12.53 16.07 20.31
N GLN A 408 -12.23 16.47 21.54
CA GLN A 408 -11.25 17.48 21.86
C GLN A 408 -9.93 16.85 22.29
N CYS A 409 -8.84 17.52 21.95
CA CYS A 409 -7.50 17.14 22.37
C CYS A 409 -6.81 18.33 23.02
N ALA A 410 -6.27 18.14 24.23
CA ALA A 410 -5.55 19.17 24.96
C ALA A 410 -4.25 18.63 25.58
N PRO A 411 -3.20 19.47 25.73
CA PRO A 411 -2.03 19.16 26.53
C PRO A 411 -2.33 18.75 27.97
N ILE A 412 -1.58 17.76 28.45
CA ILE A 412 -1.51 17.42 29.87
C ILE A 412 -0.56 18.42 30.56
N LEU A 413 -0.94 18.92 31.74
CA LEU A 413 -0.15 19.84 32.57
C LEU A 413 0.71 19.13 33.63
N SER A 414 0.34 17.91 34.01
CA SER A 414 1.04 17.12 35.04
C SER A 414 2.04 16.14 34.46
N SER A 415 3.10 15.88 35.22
CA SER A 415 4.13 14.89 34.92
C SER A 415 3.56 13.48 34.73
N ARG A 416 4.35 12.61 34.11
CA ARG A 416 3.98 11.22 33.82
C ARG A 416 3.88 10.45 35.14
N ASN A 417 2.69 10.03 35.53
CA ASN A 417 2.53 9.16 36.71
C ASN A 417 1.89 7.83 36.29
N ARG A 418 2.73 6.79 36.14
CA ARG A 418 2.30 5.43 35.75
C ARG A 418 1.41 4.76 36.80
N GLU A 419 1.45 5.25 38.04
CA GLU A 419 0.85 4.63 39.22
C GLU A 419 -0.21 5.52 39.89
N SER A 420 -0.46 6.74 39.38
CA SER A 420 -1.44 7.62 40.01
C SER A 420 -2.87 7.13 39.75
N VAL A 421 -3.63 7.03 40.83
CA VAL A 421 -5.10 6.85 40.80
C VAL A 421 -5.80 8.16 40.40
N GLN A 422 -5.10 9.30 40.44
CA GLN A 422 -5.66 10.63 40.16
C GLN A 422 -5.64 10.98 38.66
N THR A 423 -6.73 11.60 38.19
CA THR A 423 -6.86 12.08 36.82
C THR A 423 -5.85 13.22 36.54
N PRO A 424 -5.02 13.12 35.49
CA PRO A 424 -4.07 14.17 35.13
C PRO A 424 -4.76 15.51 34.82
N ARG A 425 -4.10 16.63 35.17
CA ARG A 425 -4.60 17.99 34.87
C ARG A 425 -4.38 18.32 33.39
N ILE A 426 -5.33 19.03 32.77
CA ILE A 426 -5.30 19.39 31.34
C ILE A 426 -5.27 20.92 31.16
N SER A 427 -4.60 21.38 30.11
CA SER A 427 -4.62 22.79 29.71
C SER A 427 -5.93 23.15 29.00
N LYS A 428 -6.46 24.35 29.26
CA LYS A 428 -7.62 24.89 28.53
C LYS A 428 -7.25 25.73 27.30
N GLU A 429 -5.98 26.12 27.16
CA GLU A 429 -5.54 27.17 26.21
C GLU A 429 -5.17 26.63 24.81
N SER A 430 -5.13 25.30 24.63
CA SER A 430 -4.59 24.67 23.41
C SER A 430 -5.40 23.44 23.01
N SER A 431 -6.72 23.57 22.98
CA SER A 431 -7.61 22.51 22.53
C SER A 431 -7.79 22.54 21.01
N GLN A 432 -7.61 21.38 20.38
CA GLN A 432 -8.06 21.13 19.01
C GLN A 432 -9.32 20.28 19.05
N GLU A 433 -10.29 20.63 18.22
CA GLU A 433 -11.53 19.87 18.06
C GLU A 433 -11.52 19.15 16.71
N VAL A 434 -11.97 17.91 16.70
CA VAL A 434 -12.25 17.18 15.47
C VAL A 434 -13.63 16.52 15.56
N PRO A 435 -14.50 16.68 14.55
CA PRO A 435 -15.72 15.92 14.47
C PRO A 435 -15.38 14.44 14.27
N ILE A 436 -16.06 13.57 15.00
CA ILE A 436 -15.98 12.12 14.76
C ILE A 436 -16.99 11.78 13.67
N PRO A 437 -16.54 11.28 12.51
CA PRO A 437 -17.44 11.03 11.39
C PRO A 437 -18.49 9.98 11.76
N VAL A 438 -19.76 10.34 11.61
CA VAL A 438 -20.91 9.43 11.72
C VAL A 438 -21.02 8.66 10.39
N PRO A 439 -21.21 7.32 10.40
CA PRO A 439 -21.38 6.56 9.17
C PRO A 439 -22.55 7.06 8.34
N ALA A 440 -22.35 7.14 7.03
CA ALA A 440 -23.47 7.18 6.10
C ALA A 440 -24.12 5.79 5.93
N ASN A 441 -23.38 4.68 6.16
CA ASN A 441 -23.86 3.28 6.04
C ASN A 441 -23.01 2.27 6.85
N GLU A 442 -23.62 1.16 7.29
CA GLU A 442 -22.99 0.06 8.06
C GLU A 442 -21.86 -0.70 7.33
N ARG A 443 -21.75 -0.54 6.00
CA ARG A 443 -20.77 -1.25 5.15
C ARG A 443 -19.43 -0.54 4.96
N ASP A 444 -19.21 0.60 5.62
CA ASP A 444 -17.96 1.33 5.49
C ASP A 444 -16.76 0.51 5.99
N SER A 445 -15.76 0.33 5.14
CA SER A 445 -14.50 -0.34 5.48
C SER A 445 -13.84 0.33 6.71
N TYR A 446 -13.15 -0.47 7.55
CA TYR A 446 -12.29 0.03 8.62
C TYR A 446 -11.33 1.15 8.16
N ARG A 447 -11.03 1.23 6.85
CA ARG A 447 -10.22 2.29 6.23
C ARG A 447 -10.75 3.71 6.44
N LYS A 448 -12.05 3.89 6.67
CA LYS A 448 -12.67 5.20 6.92
C LYS A 448 -12.75 5.58 8.41
N GLN A 449 -12.17 4.77 9.30
CA GLN A 449 -12.26 4.96 10.74
C GLN A 449 -11.05 5.71 11.33
N MET A 450 -10.15 6.22 10.49
CA MET A 450 -9.01 7.02 10.93
C MET A 450 -9.42 8.49 11.10
N THR A 451 -9.32 8.99 12.32
CA THR A 451 -9.47 10.40 12.68
C THR A 451 -8.09 11.05 12.83
N THR A 452 -7.93 12.27 12.35
CA THR A 452 -6.67 13.04 12.43
C THR A 452 -6.88 14.35 13.17
N LEU A 453 -5.96 14.71 14.07
CA LEU A 453 -5.92 16.03 14.72
C LEU A 453 -4.61 16.75 14.38
N MET A 454 -4.68 18.05 14.09
CA MET A 454 -3.53 18.85 13.65
C MET A 454 -2.83 19.50 14.85
N LEU A 455 -1.73 18.92 15.34
CA LEU A 455 -1.09 19.37 16.58
C LEU A 455 0.21 20.16 16.35
N THR A 456 0.42 20.67 15.13
CA THR A 456 1.67 21.29 14.69
C THR A 456 2.25 22.30 15.69
N SER A 457 1.49 23.31 16.12
CA SER A 457 1.99 24.37 17.01
C SER A 457 2.40 23.84 18.38
N VAL A 458 1.58 22.96 18.96
CA VAL A 458 1.83 22.35 20.28
C VAL A 458 3.07 21.46 20.23
N ILE A 459 3.14 20.57 19.24
CA ILE A 459 4.28 19.65 19.07
C ILE A 459 5.57 20.41 18.76
N ARG A 460 5.50 21.46 17.95
CA ARG A 460 6.65 22.33 17.66
C ARG A 460 7.20 22.98 18.94
N ASP A 461 6.34 23.58 19.76
CA ASP A 461 6.75 24.20 21.02
C ASP A 461 7.41 23.19 21.96
N TRP A 462 6.82 22.00 22.09
CA TRP A 462 7.33 20.94 22.95
C TRP A 462 8.73 20.46 22.53
N ILE A 463 8.94 20.24 21.23
CA ILE A 463 10.22 19.81 20.68
C ILE A 463 11.27 20.93 20.84
N GLN A 464 10.91 22.18 20.56
CA GLN A 464 11.83 23.32 20.68
C GLN A 464 12.27 23.56 22.13
N ARG A 465 11.36 23.43 23.09
CA ARG A 465 11.65 23.59 24.53
C ARG A 465 12.18 22.32 25.20
N LYS A 466 12.41 21.23 24.44
CA LYS A 466 12.87 19.92 24.95
C LYS A 466 12.07 19.41 26.15
N ARG A 467 10.74 19.56 26.13
CA ARG A 467 9.89 19.13 27.25
C ARG A 467 9.91 17.60 27.35
N SER A 468 10.28 17.08 28.51
CA SER A 468 10.41 15.63 28.77
C SER A 468 9.09 14.96 29.17
N GLU A 469 8.13 15.72 29.69
CA GLU A 469 6.90 15.20 30.28
C GLU A 469 5.67 15.82 29.62
N ILE A 470 5.30 15.26 28.48
CA ILE A 470 4.24 15.80 27.63
C ILE A 470 3.32 14.68 27.18
N GLY A 471 2.05 14.98 27.16
CA GLY A 471 1.04 14.08 26.65
C GLY A 471 -0.21 14.84 26.25
N LEU A 472 -1.10 14.09 25.62
CA LEU A 472 -2.33 14.57 25.02
C LEU A 472 -3.49 13.89 25.74
N CYS A 473 -4.45 14.68 26.18
CA CYS A 473 -5.72 14.21 26.71
C CYS A 473 -6.78 14.33 25.61
N LEU A 474 -7.53 13.26 25.38
CA LEU A 474 -8.69 13.20 24.50
C LEU A 474 -9.96 13.10 25.34
N PHE A 475 -10.93 13.95 25.04
CA PHE A 475 -12.20 14.00 25.77
C PHE A 475 -13.34 14.45 24.85
N ILE A 476 -14.58 14.11 25.19
CA ILE A 476 -15.75 14.56 24.43
C ILE A 476 -16.01 16.03 24.72
N TYR A 477 -16.37 16.79 23.67
CA TYR A 477 -16.69 18.22 23.77
C TYR A 477 -17.75 18.47 24.88
N PRO A 478 -17.64 19.54 25.70
CA PRO A 478 -18.46 19.69 26.91
C PRO A 478 -19.99 19.61 26.74
N GLU A 479 -20.50 20.07 25.60
CA GLU A 479 -21.93 20.05 25.22
C GLU A 479 -22.40 18.69 24.72
N ASP A 480 -21.49 17.85 24.23
CA ASP A 480 -21.83 16.56 23.64
C ASP A 480 -21.96 15.49 24.75
N ARG A 481 -22.72 14.43 24.46
CA ARG A 481 -22.87 13.26 25.34
C ARG A 481 -22.78 11.99 24.50
N GLY A 482 -22.00 11.02 24.96
CA GLY A 482 -21.81 9.76 24.25
C GLY A 482 -20.50 9.07 24.61
N MET A 483 -20.09 8.14 23.76
CA MET A 483 -18.90 7.33 23.94
C MET A 483 -18.19 7.10 22.61
N VAL A 484 -16.87 7.21 22.62
CA VAL A 484 -15.98 6.86 21.51
C VAL A 484 -14.99 5.82 22.01
N GLN A 485 -14.88 4.71 21.29
CA GLN A 485 -13.87 3.68 21.55
C GLN A 485 -12.78 3.75 20.49
N LEU A 486 -11.54 3.95 20.93
CA LEU A 486 -10.35 3.98 20.09
C LEU A 486 -9.58 2.66 20.23
N LEU A 487 -8.75 2.31 19.24
CA LEU A 487 -7.84 1.18 19.39
C LEU A 487 -6.74 1.50 20.42
N GLY A 488 -6.45 0.54 21.29
CA GLY A 488 -5.37 0.62 22.29
C GLY A 488 -4.02 0.14 21.76
N THR A 489 -3.09 -0.13 22.67
CA THR A 489 -1.72 -0.59 22.35
C THR A 489 -1.61 -2.11 22.26
N GLU A 490 -2.62 -2.84 22.73
CA GLU A 490 -2.65 -4.29 22.60
C GLU A 490 -3.46 -4.75 21.39
N LYS A 491 -3.24 -6.00 21.01
CA LYS A 491 -3.97 -6.61 19.90
C LYS A 491 -5.43 -6.86 20.32
N PRO A 492 -6.42 -6.29 19.61
CA PRO A 492 -7.80 -6.45 20.00
C PRO A 492 -8.23 -7.92 19.86
N HIS A 493 -8.92 -8.46 20.86
CA HIS A 493 -9.55 -9.79 20.77
C HIS A 493 -10.96 -9.67 20.19
N GLY A 494 -11.37 -10.65 19.37
CA GLY A 494 -12.73 -10.70 18.79
C GLY A 494 -13.07 -9.63 17.73
N HIS A 495 -12.19 -8.67 17.48
CA HIS A 495 -12.39 -7.62 16.47
C HIS A 495 -11.91 -8.04 15.08
N PRO A 496 -12.50 -7.56 13.97
CA PRO A 496 -12.00 -7.82 12.61
C PRO A 496 -10.51 -7.48 12.41
N LEU A 497 -10.00 -6.47 13.11
CA LEU A 497 -8.58 -6.10 13.06
C LEU A 497 -7.63 -7.15 13.67
N SER A 498 -8.12 -8.00 14.57
CA SER A 498 -7.31 -9.04 15.24
C SER A 498 -6.69 -10.05 14.25
N GLY A 499 -7.37 -10.29 13.12
CA GLY A 499 -6.87 -11.15 12.05
C GLY A 499 -5.85 -10.46 11.13
N LEU A 500 -5.70 -9.14 11.20
CA LEU A 500 -4.84 -8.39 10.31
C LEU A 500 -3.40 -8.36 10.82
N VAL A 501 -2.48 -8.78 9.96
CA VAL A 501 -1.04 -8.75 10.23
C VAL A 501 -0.52 -7.34 10.53
N HIS A 502 -1.17 -6.31 9.97
CA HIS A 502 -0.78 -4.91 10.10
C HIS A 502 -1.63 -4.13 11.12
N TYR A 503 -2.32 -4.80 12.05
CA TYR A 503 -3.24 -4.15 13.00
C TYR A 503 -2.60 -3.00 13.79
N ARG A 504 -1.28 -3.07 14.04
CA ARG A 504 -0.51 -2.03 14.73
C ARG A 504 -0.60 -0.67 14.04
N ARG A 505 -0.81 -0.64 12.71
CA ARG A 505 -1.04 0.60 11.94
C ARG A 505 -2.28 1.38 12.39
N PHE A 506 -3.20 0.75 13.12
CA PHE A 506 -4.40 1.40 13.66
C PHE A 506 -4.24 1.92 15.09
N MET A 507 -3.13 1.64 15.77
CA MET A 507 -2.89 2.18 17.11
C MET A 507 -2.68 3.72 17.03
N PRO A 508 -2.92 4.47 18.12
CA PRO A 508 -2.61 5.88 18.19
C PRO A 508 -1.14 6.15 17.83
N ARG A 509 -0.88 7.23 17.10
CA ARG A 509 0.48 7.67 16.74
C ARG A 509 0.51 9.15 16.38
N LEU A 510 1.64 9.78 16.66
CA LEU A 510 1.97 11.07 16.07
C LEU A 510 2.72 10.84 14.75
N GLU A 511 2.29 11.52 13.70
CA GLU A 511 3.02 11.66 12.44
C GLU A 511 3.57 13.08 12.36
N ILE A 512 4.89 13.21 12.38
CA ILE A 512 5.59 14.50 12.37
C ILE A 512 6.36 14.61 11.05
N VAL A 513 6.12 15.69 10.32
CA VAL A 513 6.93 16.07 9.17
C VAL A 513 7.91 17.15 9.59
N TYR A 514 9.18 16.90 9.32
CA TYR A 514 10.28 17.83 9.56
C TYR A 514 10.75 18.43 8.25
N ARG A 515 11.11 19.70 8.27
CA ARG A 515 11.74 20.42 7.16
C ARG A 515 13.20 20.69 7.50
N LYS A 516 14.11 20.45 6.55
CA LYS A 516 15.50 20.86 6.67
C LYS A 516 15.64 22.39 6.70
N LYS A 517 16.34 22.93 7.71
CA LYS A 517 16.65 24.36 7.82
C LYS A 517 17.58 24.87 6.72
N ARG A 518 18.47 24.00 6.25
CA ARG A 518 19.42 24.25 5.17
C ARG A 518 19.53 22.98 4.33
N ASN A 519 19.80 23.12 3.04
CA ASN A 519 20.23 22.00 2.19
C ASN A 519 21.64 21.58 2.60
N ILE A 520 21.74 20.87 3.73
CA ILE A 520 22.96 20.16 4.10
C ILE A 520 22.82 18.79 3.47
N ASP A 521 23.58 18.55 2.40
CA ASP A 521 23.71 17.27 1.71
C ASP A 521 24.62 16.31 2.49
N GLN A 522 24.34 16.14 3.79
CA GLN A 522 25.01 15.13 4.57
C GLN A 522 24.18 13.84 4.60
N PRO A 523 24.80 12.68 4.32
CA PRO A 523 24.18 11.39 4.59
C PRO A 523 23.89 11.33 6.10
N ALA A 524 22.61 11.24 6.46
CA ALA A 524 22.20 11.11 7.84
C ALA A 524 21.30 9.88 7.95
N VAL A 525 21.47 9.13 9.04
CA VAL A 525 20.60 8.00 9.35
C VAL A 525 19.28 8.57 9.86
N TRP A 526 18.20 8.33 9.13
CA TRP A 526 16.84 8.68 9.53
C TRP A 526 16.03 7.40 9.67
N ASN A 527 15.30 7.28 10.78
CA ASN A 527 14.40 6.16 11.01
C ASN A 527 12.96 6.66 11.04
N GLY A 528 12.16 6.35 10.02
CA GLY A 528 10.77 6.79 9.97
C GLY A 528 9.88 6.36 11.14
N PHE A 529 10.29 5.41 11.99
CA PHE A 529 9.46 4.85 13.06
C PHE A 529 10.15 4.87 14.43
N LYS A 530 9.43 5.31 15.46
CA LYS A 530 9.86 5.30 16.86
C LYS A 530 8.76 4.69 17.74
N GLU A 531 9.17 3.78 18.61
CA GLU A 531 8.30 3.14 19.61
C GLU A 531 8.40 3.84 20.97
#